data_AF-A0A934PUY3-F1
#
_entry.id   AF-A0A934PUY3-F1
#
_cell.length_a   1.000
_cell.length_b   1.000
_cell.length_c   1.000
_cell.angle_alpha   90.00
_cell.angle_beta   90.00
_cell.angle_gamma   90.00
#
_symmetry.space_group_name_H-M   'P 1'
#
loop_
_entity.id
_entity.type
_entity.pdbx_description
1 polymer ?
#
loop_
_entity_poly.entity_id
_entity_poly.type
_entity_poly.pdbx_seq_one_letter_code
_entity_poly.pdbx_strand_id
1 'polypeptide(L)'
;MKSDMENKEWADEYMSLKQVNSKNPFTVPAGYFEVAGDRILSLVKLQKFKKEDADGFSVPQNYFDTLQQNILSRVNIEHTAPSDGTNFNIPANYFEELTDKIQSRINIEQAVNNSRADFEVPENYFDQLAGNIQSRINISEFAEDEGFTVPENYFNDLHQQVTARIAVDELIQTNTETFTVPANYFEQLNKNIVNKTIKHDDVLRKTIVRKLFASNTFKYATAACLALVLGAGYYLNKNNAQVITHDQSYLHQQLSEVPVDEIKNYLELHIDATDTHGMMDNNTQINTDALDQDLRDYVDIN
;
A
#
# COMPACT_ATOMS: atom_id res chain seq x y z
N MET A 1 -22.98 65.10 0.70
CA MET A 1 -22.08 66.22 1.05
C MET A 1 -21.01 66.33 -0.02
N LYS A 2 -21.02 67.41 -0.82
CA LYS A 2 -19.88 67.75 -1.69
C LYS A 2 -18.79 68.25 -0.75
N SER A 3 -17.66 67.55 -0.72
CA SER A 3 -16.56 67.82 0.23
C SER A 3 -15.95 69.19 -0.05
N ASP A 4 -15.70 69.95 1.02
CA ASP A 4 -14.88 71.16 1.07
C ASP A 4 -13.41 70.89 0.70
N MET A 5 -13.16 70.36 -0.50
CA MET A 5 -11.83 70.05 -1.05
C MET A 5 -11.29 71.16 -1.97
N GLU A 6 -12.08 72.22 -2.21
CA GLU A 6 -11.75 73.26 -3.18
C GLU A 6 -10.91 74.40 -2.61
N ASN A 7 -10.73 74.52 -1.29
CA ASN A 7 -9.87 75.55 -0.72
C ASN A 7 -8.49 75.00 -0.31
N LYS A 8 -7.56 74.94 -1.28
CA LYS A 8 -6.15 74.56 -1.11
C LYS A 8 -5.20 75.75 -1.11
N GLU A 9 -5.66 76.94 -0.72
CA GLU A 9 -4.82 78.15 -0.67
C GLU A 9 -3.60 78.01 0.26
N TRP A 10 -3.69 77.16 1.28
CA TRP A 10 -2.56 76.82 2.19
C TRP A 10 -1.39 76.09 1.51
N ALA A 11 -1.60 75.46 0.35
CA ALA A 11 -0.53 74.80 -0.40
C ALA A 11 0.38 75.80 -1.13
N ASP A 12 -0.09 77.03 -1.35
CA ASP A 12 0.70 78.12 -1.95
C ASP A 12 1.57 78.85 -0.92
N GLU A 13 1.15 78.85 0.35
CA GLU A 13 1.83 79.51 1.46
C GLU A 13 3.10 78.78 1.92
N TYR A 14 3.16 77.46 1.69
CA TYR A 14 4.29 76.61 2.06
C TYR A 14 4.82 75.86 0.84
N MET A 15 5.81 76.46 0.14
CA MET A 15 6.49 75.86 -1.02
C MET A 15 7.03 74.44 -0.78
N SER A 16 7.35 74.11 0.48
CA SER A 16 7.79 72.78 0.92
C SER A 16 6.73 71.69 0.69
N LEU A 17 5.44 72.03 0.75
CA LEU A 17 4.33 71.09 0.58
C LEU A 17 4.06 70.79 -0.90
N LYS A 18 4.52 71.64 -1.82
CA LYS A 18 4.50 71.39 -3.28
C LYS A 18 5.56 70.37 -3.72
N GLN A 19 6.63 70.20 -2.93
CA GLN A 19 7.66 69.18 -3.20
C GLN A 19 7.22 67.77 -2.77
N VAL A 20 6.25 67.66 -1.86
CA VAL A 20 5.68 66.37 -1.44
C VAL A 20 4.57 66.00 -2.42
N ASN A 21 4.79 64.94 -3.19
CA ASN A 21 3.81 64.39 -4.12
C ASN A 21 2.45 64.22 -3.42
N SER A 22 1.36 64.78 -3.97
CA SER A 22 0.01 64.65 -3.39
C SER A 22 -0.53 63.22 -3.43
N LYS A 23 0.16 62.29 -4.10
CA LYS A 23 -0.11 60.86 -4.01
C LYS A 23 0.36 60.35 -2.65
N ASN A 24 -0.57 59.80 -1.88
CA ASN A 24 -0.29 59.16 -0.60
C ASN A 24 0.83 58.10 -0.79
N PRO A 25 2.00 58.25 -0.14
CA PRO A 25 3.11 57.30 -0.27
C PRO A 25 2.83 55.97 0.47
N PHE A 26 1.82 55.94 1.34
CA PHE A 26 1.38 54.74 2.05
C PHE A 26 0.33 54.01 1.22
N THR A 27 0.79 53.35 0.16
CA THR A 27 -0.04 52.40 -0.59
C THR A 27 0.24 50.99 -0.10
N VAL A 28 -0.83 50.26 0.21
CA VAL A 28 -0.72 48.82 0.46
C VAL A 28 -0.89 48.06 -0.86
N PRO A 29 -0.28 46.88 -1.01
CA PRO A 29 -0.51 46.01 -2.15
C PRO A 29 -2.00 45.68 -2.34
N ALA A 30 -2.41 45.44 -3.58
CA ALA A 30 -3.75 44.95 -3.88
C ALA A 30 -4.04 43.65 -3.11
N GLY A 31 -5.24 43.53 -2.51
CA GLY A 31 -5.63 42.37 -1.72
C GLY A 31 -5.04 42.29 -0.29
N TYR A 32 -4.21 43.26 0.13
CA TYR A 32 -3.63 43.27 1.49
C TYR A 32 -4.68 43.12 2.59
N PHE A 33 -5.80 43.85 2.47
CA PHE A 33 -6.88 43.80 3.46
C PHE A 33 -7.84 42.62 3.27
N GLU A 34 -7.91 42.03 2.08
CA GLU A 34 -8.73 40.84 1.82
C GLU A 34 -8.16 39.62 2.55
N VAL A 35 -6.82 39.46 2.53
CA VAL A 35 -6.13 38.34 3.18
C VAL A 35 -5.75 38.64 4.64
N ALA A 36 -5.83 39.91 5.08
CA ALA A 36 -5.46 40.31 6.43
C ALA A 36 -6.28 39.59 7.52
N GLY A 37 -7.58 39.40 7.30
CA GLY A 37 -8.46 38.69 8.24
C GLY A 37 -8.02 37.25 8.46
N ASP A 38 -7.81 36.50 7.38
CA ASP A 38 -7.37 35.11 7.41
C ASP A 38 -5.97 34.96 8.00
N ARG A 39 -5.07 35.91 7.69
CA ARG A 39 -3.72 35.95 8.24
C ARG A 39 -3.76 36.18 9.76
N ILE A 40 -4.56 37.12 10.23
CA ILE A 40 -4.72 37.40 11.67
C ILE A 40 -5.32 36.17 12.37
N LEU A 41 -6.35 35.54 11.78
CA LEU A 41 -6.96 34.32 12.32
C LEU A 41 -5.94 33.18 12.43
N SER A 42 -5.12 32.99 11.40
CA SER A 42 -4.06 31.98 11.38
C SER A 42 -3.01 32.24 12.44
N LEU A 43 -2.57 33.49 12.60
CA LEU A 43 -1.63 33.88 13.65
C LEU A 43 -2.20 33.68 15.06
N VAL A 44 -3.48 34.00 15.28
CA VAL A 44 -4.16 33.75 16.55
C VAL A 44 -4.25 32.24 16.84
N LYS A 45 -4.56 31.41 15.83
CA LYS A 45 -4.55 29.94 15.97
C LYS A 45 -3.15 29.43 16.34
N LEU A 46 -2.11 29.86 15.61
CA LEU A 46 -0.72 29.51 15.91
C LEU A 46 -0.30 29.95 17.32
N GLN A 47 -0.74 31.12 17.75
CA GLN A 47 -0.43 31.63 19.08
C GLN A 47 -1.17 30.86 20.19
N LYS A 48 -2.36 30.31 19.92
CA LYS A 48 -3.06 29.37 20.82
C LYS A 48 -2.29 28.04 20.95
N PHE A 49 -1.68 27.54 19.88
CA PHE A 49 -0.79 26.38 19.94
C PHE A 49 0.55 26.67 20.62
N LYS A 50 0.96 27.95 20.65
CA LYS A 50 2.22 28.40 21.28
C LYS A 50 2.10 28.62 22.81
N LYS A 51 0.92 28.40 23.42
CA LYS A 51 0.77 28.57 24.87
C LYS A 51 1.18 27.32 25.67
N GLU A 52 2.37 27.46 26.24
CA GLU A 52 2.82 27.12 27.60
C GLU A 52 2.98 25.68 28.11
N ASP A 53 2.58 24.64 27.40
CA ASP A 53 3.09 23.27 27.67
C ASP A 53 3.27 22.50 26.36
N ALA A 54 3.94 23.14 25.40
CA ALA A 54 4.57 22.37 24.34
C ALA A 54 5.77 21.66 24.98
N ASP A 55 5.49 20.50 25.59
CA ASP A 55 6.45 19.40 25.47
C ASP A 55 6.84 19.41 23.99
N GLY A 56 8.09 19.81 23.71
CA GLY A 56 8.59 19.83 22.35
C GLY A 56 8.55 18.40 21.80
N PHE A 57 9.30 18.14 20.73
CA PHE A 57 9.66 16.76 20.44
C PHE A 57 10.56 16.26 21.59
N SER A 58 9.93 15.80 22.68
CA SER A 58 10.61 15.28 23.85
C SER A 58 11.03 13.86 23.50
N VAL A 59 12.33 13.64 23.57
CA VAL A 59 12.89 12.32 23.32
C VAL A 59 12.36 11.38 24.41
N PRO A 60 11.77 10.22 24.06
CA PRO A 60 11.27 9.28 25.04
C PRO A 60 12.33 8.92 26.08
N GLN A 61 11.88 8.72 27.32
CA GLN A 61 12.76 8.28 28.40
C GLN A 61 13.50 7.00 27.98
N ASN A 62 14.83 6.97 28.15
CA ASN A 62 15.73 5.87 27.76
C ASN A 62 15.90 5.62 26.25
N TYR A 63 15.50 6.56 25.37
CA TYR A 63 15.76 6.44 23.92
C TYR A 63 17.24 6.24 23.62
N PHE A 64 18.11 7.06 24.22
CA PHE A 64 19.55 7.02 23.96
C PHE A 64 20.20 5.76 24.55
N ASP A 65 19.74 5.29 25.70
CA ASP A 65 20.23 4.04 26.29
C ASP A 65 19.84 2.83 25.42
N THR A 66 18.58 2.81 24.95
CA THR A 66 18.08 1.76 24.05
C THR A 66 18.82 1.79 22.71
N LEU A 67 19.04 2.98 22.16
CA LEU A 67 19.82 3.17 20.93
C LEU A 67 21.25 2.67 21.10
N GLN A 68 21.91 3.01 22.21
CA GLN A 68 23.26 2.54 22.51
C GLN A 68 23.33 1.02 22.61
N GLN A 69 22.38 0.39 23.33
CA GLN A 69 22.32 -1.07 23.44
C GLN A 69 22.10 -1.74 22.07
N ASN A 70 21.21 -1.19 21.24
CA ASN A 70 20.97 -1.69 19.89
C ASN A 70 22.19 -1.57 18.98
N ILE A 71 22.91 -0.44 19.05
CA ILE A 71 24.14 -0.22 18.28
C ILE A 71 25.21 -1.22 18.73
N LEU A 72 25.43 -1.38 20.03
CA LEU A 72 26.42 -2.33 20.57
C LEU A 72 26.06 -3.78 20.23
N SER A 73 24.78 -4.14 20.29
CA SER A 73 24.30 -5.46 19.88
C SER A 73 24.60 -5.72 18.40
N ARG A 74 24.29 -4.75 17.53
CA ARG A 74 24.56 -4.86 16.08
C ARG A 74 26.06 -4.97 15.77
N VAL A 75 26.89 -4.13 16.39
CA VAL A 75 28.36 -4.17 16.22
C VAL A 75 28.93 -5.50 16.70
N ASN A 76 28.42 -6.05 17.81
CA ASN A 76 28.88 -7.34 18.32
C ASN A 76 28.46 -8.50 17.40
N ILE A 77 27.24 -8.46 16.84
CA ILE A 77 26.79 -9.42 15.83
C ILE A 77 27.65 -9.33 14.58
N GLU A 78 27.99 -8.12 14.12
CA GLU A 78 28.87 -7.92 12.97
C GLU A 78 30.31 -8.41 13.23
N HIS A 79 30.83 -8.21 14.44
CA HIS A 79 32.19 -8.64 14.80
C HIS A 79 32.31 -10.16 15.04
N THR A 80 31.24 -10.80 15.50
CA THR A 80 31.20 -12.25 15.79
C THR A 80 30.64 -13.09 14.64
N ALA A 81 30.00 -12.46 13.65
CA ALA A 81 29.59 -13.14 12.43
C ALA A 81 30.83 -13.38 11.52
N PRO A 82 31.03 -14.60 11.01
CA PRO A 82 32.09 -14.87 10.05
C PRO A 82 31.89 -14.02 8.79
N SER A 83 32.96 -13.39 8.29
CA SER A 83 32.99 -12.53 7.09
C SER A 83 32.62 -13.21 5.77
N ASP A 84 32.19 -14.47 5.81
CA ASP A 84 31.77 -15.25 4.65
C ASP A 84 30.30 -14.96 4.35
N GLY A 85 30.03 -13.77 3.82
CA GLY A 85 28.95 -13.44 2.86
C GLY A 85 27.50 -13.88 3.12
N THR A 86 27.13 -14.37 4.30
CA THR A 86 25.87 -15.12 4.50
C THR A 86 24.87 -14.45 5.45
N ASN A 87 24.97 -13.14 5.67
CA ASN A 87 24.02 -12.41 6.53
C ASN A 87 22.72 -11.96 5.83
N PHE A 88 22.56 -12.25 4.53
CA PHE A 88 21.29 -12.07 3.79
C PHE A 88 21.02 -13.26 2.84
N ASN A 89 21.16 -14.48 3.34
CA ASN A 89 20.71 -15.63 2.56
C ASN A 89 19.19 -15.70 2.59
N ILE A 90 18.62 -15.35 1.45
CA ILE A 90 17.23 -15.57 1.11
C ILE A 90 16.95 -17.08 1.29
N PRO A 91 15.82 -17.48 1.92
CA PRO A 91 15.47 -18.89 2.09
C PRO A 91 15.54 -19.64 0.76
N ALA A 92 15.98 -20.90 0.80
CA ALA A 92 15.94 -21.76 -0.37
C ALA A 92 14.52 -21.75 -0.96
N ASN A 93 14.42 -21.57 -2.29
CA ASN A 93 13.17 -21.50 -3.04
C ASN A 93 12.28 -20.27 -2.78
N TYR A 94 12.76 -19.23 -2.10
CA TYR A 94 11.99 -17.98 -1.92
C TYR A 94 11.47 -17.41 -3.23
N PHE A 95 12.30 -17.36 -4.28
CA PHE A 95 11.90 -16.81 -5.58
C PHE A 95 10.95 -17.75 -6.35
N GLU A 96 11.10 -19.06 -6.18
CA GLU A 96 10.19 -20.05 -6.77
C GLU A 96 8.81 -19.93 -6.11
N GLU A 97 8.75 -19.91 -4.78
CA GLU A 97 7.50 -19.71 -4.03
C GLU A 97 6.90 -18.32 -4.21
N LEU A 98 7.72 -17.28 -4.41
CA LEU A 98 7.25 -15.91 -4.62
C LEU A 98 6.38 -15.84 -5.87
N THR A 99 6.78 -16.53 -6.93
CA THR A 99 6.02 -16.59 -8.18
C THR A 99 4.64 -17.21 -7.94
N ASP A 100 4.60 -18.36 -7.26
CA ASP A 100 3.34 -19.04 -6.93
C ASP A 100 2.46 -18.22 -5.98
N LYS A 101 3.06 -17.52 -5.00
CA LYS A 101 2.35 -16.62 -4.08
C LYS A 101 1.75 -15.42 -4.80
N ILE A 102 2.49 -14.82 -5.74
CA ILE A 102 1.99 -13.70 -6.55
C ILE A 102 0.81 -14.17 -7.41
N GLN A 103 0.94 -15.32 -8.09
CA GLN A 103 -0.15 -15.87 -8.92
C GLN A 103 -1.38 -16.24 -8.09
N SER A 104 -1.18 -16.85 -6.90
CA SER A 104 -2.26 -17.13 -5.96
C SER A 104 -2.99 -15.85 -5.54
N ARG A 105 -2.24 -14.79 -5.21
CA ARG A 105 -2.83 -13.50 -4.82
C ARG A 105 -3.61 -12.83 -5.94
N ILE A 106 -3.10 -12.86 -7.17
CA ILE A 106 -3.78 -12.34 -8.36
C ILE A 106 -5.08 -13.12 -8.61
N ASN A 107 -5.06 -14.45 -8.50
CA ASN A 107 -6.25 -15.27 -8.69
C ASN A 107 -7.32 -15.02 -7.62
N ILE A 108 -6.89 -14.85 -6.35
CA ILE A 108 -7.79 -14.45 -5.26
C ILE A 108 -8.37 -13.07 -5.53
N GLU A 109 -7.57 -12.11 -5.97
CA GLU A 109 -8.03 -10.76 -6.29
C GLU A 109 -9.02 -10.75 -7.47
N GLN A 110 -8.80 -11.54 -8.53
CA GLN A 110 -9.75 -11.69 -9.63
C GLN A 110 -11.06 -12.36 -9.17
N ALA A 111 -10.98 -13.35 -8.27
CA ALA A 111 -12.15 -13.99 -7.70
C ALA A 111 -12.93 -13.06 -6.75
N VAL A 112 -12.23 -12.23 -5.96
CA VAL A 112 -12.79 -11.26 -5.01
C VAL A 112 -13.31 -10.00 -5.71
N ASN A 113 -12.75 -9.60 -6.85
CA ASN A 113 -13.27 -8.48 -7.64
C ASN A 113 -14.68 -8.75 -8.22
N ASN A 114 -15.10 -10.02 -8.32
CA ASN A 114 -16.49 -10.40 -8.59
C ASN A 114 -17.41 -10.34 -7.35
N SER A 115 -16.83 -10.16 -6.17
CA SER A 115 -17.49 -10.10 -4.86
C SER A 115 -17.14 -8.81 -4.10
N ARG A 116 -17.19 -7.64 -4.79
CA ARG A 116 -17.04 -6.31 -4.15
C ARG A 116 -17.97 -6.06 -2.95
N ALA A 117 -18.97 -6.91 -2.74
CA ALA A 117 -19.91 -6.85 -1.63
C ALA A 117 -19.28 -7.08 -0.24
N ASP A 118 -18.10 -7.70 -0.13
CA ASP A 118 -17.57 -8.14 1.18
C ASP A 118 -16.72 -7.08 1.91
N PHE A 119 -16.41 -5.95 1.25
CA PHE A 119 -15.69 -4.81 1.85
C PHE A 119 -16.51 -3.50 1.84
N GLU A 120 -17.82 -3.61 1.63
CA GLU A 120 -18.70 -2.44 1.76
C GLU A 120 -18.97 -2.16 3.22
N VAL A 121 -18.82 -0.90 3.59
CA VAL A 121 -19.18 -0.41 4.91
C VAL A 121 -20.68 -0.69 5.11
N PRO A 122 -21.09 -1.27 6.25
CA PRO A 122 -22.51 -1.57 6.51
C PRO A 122 -23.40 -0.35 6.28
N GLU A 123 -24.58 -0.59 5.71
CA GLU A 123 -25.57 0.45 5.49
C GLU A 123 -25.86 1.20 6.81
N ASN A 124 -25.81 2.53 6.79
CA ASN A 124 -25.96 3.42 7.94
C ASN A 124 -24.81 3.44 8.98
N TYR A 125 -23.64 2.85 8.70
CA TYR A 125 -22.47 2.95 9.61
C TYR A 125 -22.11 4.41 9.91
N PHE A 126 -22.04 5.26 8.89
CA PHE A 126 -21.67 6.67 9.07
C PHE A 126 -22.78 7.48 9.74
N ASP A 127 -24.05 7.15 9.50
CA ASP A 127 -25.19 7.79 10.17
C ASP A 127 -25.21 7.47 11.67
N GLN A 128 -24.84 6.24 12.05
CA GLN A 128 -24.73 5.81 13.45
C GLN A 128 -23.43 6.26 14.11
N LEU A 129 -22.35 6.48 13.34
CA LEU A 129 -21.03 6.83 13.86
C LEU A 129 -21.09 8.12 14.70
N ALA A 130 -21.77 9.15 14.20
CA ALA A 130 -21.90 10.42 14.93
C ALA A 130 -22.60 10.24 16.29
N GLY A 131 -23.69 9.47 16.33
CA GLY A 131 -24.41 9.14 17.56
C GLY A 131 -23.58 8.30 18.53
N ASN A 132 -22.84 7.33 18.01
CA ASN A 132 -21.95 6.47 18.81
C ASN A 132 -20.79 7.26 19.43
N ILE A 133 -20.16 8.15 18.66
CA ILE A 133 -19.09 9.02 19.14
C ILE A 133 -19.61 9.96 20.23
N GLN A 134 -20.76 10.60 20.03
CA GLN A 134 -21.36 11.47 21.04
C GLN A 134 -21.76 10.69 22.30
N SER A 135 -22.32 9.49 22.16
CA SER A 135 -22.62 8.62 23.30
C SER A 135 -21.36 8.25 24.07
N ARG A 136 -20.27 7.93 23.39
CA ARG A 136 -18.99 7.60 24.04
C ARG A 136 -18.39 8.79 24.77
N ILE A 137 -18.41 9.99 24.16
CA ILE A 137 -17.93 11.24 24.76
C ILE A 137 -18.73 11.55 26.04
N ASN A 138 -20.05 11.46 25.98
CA ASN A 138 -20.89 11.70 27.15
C ASN A 138 -20.61 10.65 28.24
N ILE A 139 -20.48 9.37 27.89
CA ILE A 139 -20.14 8.32 28.87
C ILE A 139 -18.76 8.58 29.51
N SER A 140 -17.77 9.05 28.74
CA SER A 140 -16.46 9.42 29.30
C SER A 140 -16.48 10.68 30.16
N GLU A 141 -17.41 11.60 29.93
CA GLU A 141 -17.59 12.82 30.75
C GLU A 141 -18.31 12.51 32.07
N PHE A 142 -19.18 11.50 32.09
CA PHE A 142 -19.82 11.00 33.33
C PHE A 142 -18.99 9.95 34.07
N ALA A 143 -18.09 9.26 33.38
CA ALA A 143 -17.12 8.35 33.97
C ALA A 143 -15.84 9.09 34.34
N GLU A 144 -15.96 10.07 35.25
CA GLU A 144 -14.79 10.55 35.97
C GLU A 144 -14.25 9.38 36.82
N ASP A 145 -13.05 8.91 36.45
CA ASP A 145 -12.08 8.23 37.32
C ASP A 145 -12.26 6.74 37.67
N GLU A 146 -13.13 6.00 36.98
CA GLU A 146 -13.02 4.53 36.96
C GLU A 146 -12.41 4.08 35.63
N GLY A 147 -11.07 4.20 35.54
CA GLY A 147 -10.30 3.41 34.59
C GLY A 147 -10.65 1.92 34.72
N PHE A 148 -10.26 1.08 33.76
CA PHE A 148 -10.48 -0.37 33.85
C PHE A 148 -9.87 -0.94 35.14
N THR A 149 -10.65 -0.98 36.22
CA THR A 149 -10.21 -1.49 37.51
C THR A 149 -10.20 -2.99 37.40
N VAL A 150 -9.04 -3.58 37.69
CA VAL A 150 -8.90 -5.02 37.78
C VAL A 150 -9.83 -5.52 38.90
N PRO A 151 -10.63 -6.58 38.68
CA PRO A 151 -11.50 -7.14 39.71
C PRO A 151 -10.72 -7.50 40.99
N GLU A 152 -11.37 -7.35 42.14
CA GLU A 152 -10.83 -7.78 43.42
C GLU A 152 -10.41 -9.27 43.31
N ASN A 153 -9.16 -9.58 43.67
CA ASN A 153 -8.52 -10.90 43.57
C ASN A 153 -8.05 -11.41 42.20
N TYR A 154 -8.17 -10.66 41.10
CA TYR A 154 -7.64 -11.10 39.79
C TYR A 154 -6.19 -11.59 39.84
N PHE A 155 -5.30 -10.84 40.51
CA PHE A 155 -3.89 -11.20 40.61
C PHE A 155 -3.64 -12.42 41.50
N ASN A 156 -4.46 -12.60 42.54
CA ASN A 156 -4.38 -13.77 43.42
C ASN A 156 -4.85 -15.04 42.68
N ASP A 157 -5.96 -14.94 41.95
CA ASP A 157 -6.52 -16.05 41.16
C ASP A 157 -5.59 -16.42 40.01
N LEU A 158 -5.03 -15.42 39.31
CA LEU A 158 -4.03 -15.63 38.27
C LEU A 158 -2.79 -16.31 38.84
N HIS A 159 -2.29 -15.86 40.00
CA HIS A 159 -1.15 -16.49 40.65
C HIS A 159 -1.44 -17.97 40.98
N GLN A 160 -2.59 -18.25 41.60
CA GLN A 160 -2.99 -19.63 41.90
C GLN A 160 -3.13 -20.49 40.64
N GLN A 161 -3.71 -19.96 39.57
CA GLN A 161 -3.84 -20.68 38.29
C GLN A 161 -2.48 -20.98 37.67
N VAL A 162 -1.56 -20.02 37.66
CA VAL A 162 -0.20 -20.20 37.13
C VAL A 162 0.55 -21.24 37.95
N THR A 163 0.50 -21.17 39.29
CA THR A 163 1.15 -22.17 40.15
C THR A 163 0.55 -23.56 39.99
N ALA A 164 -0.78 -23.66 39.88
CA ALA A 164 -1.45 -24.93 39.62
C ALA A 164 -1.04 -25.52 38.27
N ARG A 165 -0.92 -24.68 37.23
CA ARG A 165 -0.46 -25.10 35.89
C ARG A 165 0.98 -25.61 35.92
N ILE A 166 1.89 -24.88 36.57
CA ILE A 166 3.30 -25.28 36.69
C ILE A 166 3.42 -26.61 37.44
N ALA A 167 2.69 -26.78 38.55
CA ALA A 167 2.69 -28.03 39.31
C ALA A 167 2.15 -29.21 38.47
N VAL A 168 1.09 -29.00 37.69
CA VAL A 168 0.57 -30.02 36.75
C VAL A 168 1.59 -30.35 35.67
N ASP A 169 2.24 -29.34 35.08
CA ASP A 169 3.26 -29.55 34.04
C ASP A 169 4.49 -30.29 34.61
N GLU A 170 4.92 -30.01 35.84
CA GLU A 170 5.99 -30.76 36.53
C GLU A 170 5.60 -32.22 36.80
N LEU A 171 4.34 -32.47 37.20
CA LEU A 171 3.81 -33.83 37.38
C LEU A 171 3.68 -34.58 36.05
N ILE A 172 3.40 -33.88 34.95
CA ILE A 172 3.36 -34.45 33.60
C ILE A 172 4.77 -34.67 33.06
N GLN A 173 5.75 -33.80 33.34
CA GLN A 173 7.14 -34.01 32.93
C GLN A 173 7.80 -35.21 33.63
N THR A 174 7.36 -35.54 34.85
CA THR A 174 7.84 -36.72 35.60
C THR A 174 7.14 -38.03 35.20
N ASN A 175 5.90 -37.96 34.68
CA ASN A 175 5.27 -39.07 33.99
C ASN A 175 5.63 -39.01 32.50
N THR A 176 6.65 -39.77 32.10
CA THR A 176 6.83 -40.16 30.69
C THR A 176 5.72 -41.12 30.24
N GLU A 177 4.45 -40.79 30.51
CA GLU A 177 3.32 -41.27 29.74
C GLU A 177 3.42 -40.52 28.41
N THR A 178 4.35 -40.98 27.58
CA THR A 178 4.38 -40.66 26.15
C THR A 178 2.94 -40.75 25.67
N PHE A 179 2.37 -39.66 25.15
CA PHE A 179 1.07 -39.67 24.50
C PHE A 179 1.15 -40.62 23.30
N THR A 180 1.04 -41.92 23.56
CA THR A 180 1.08 -42.95 22.52
C THR A 180 -0.32 -43.03 21.95
N VAL A 181 -0.36 -42.93 20.63
CA VAL A 181 -1.60 -43.13 19.90
C VAL A 181 -2.00 -44.60 20.09
N PRO A 182 -3.29 -44.90 20.35
CA PRO A 182 -3.75 -46.28 20.48
C PRO A 182 -3.29 -47.15 19.31
N ALA A 183 -2.93 -48.41 19.59
CA ALA A 183 -2.54 -49.35 18.56
C ALA A 183 -3.60 -49.40 17.44
N ASN A 184 -3.15 -49.28 16.19
CA ASN A 184 -3.98 -49.28 14.98
C ASN A 184 -4.91 -48.05 14.77
N TYR A 185 -4.72 -46.94 15.50
CA TYR A 185 -5.50 -45.70 15.26
C TYR A 185 -5.41 -45.22 13.80
N PHE A 186 -4.19 -45.13 13.27
CA PHE A 186 -3.98 -44.66 11.89
C PHE A 186 -4.56 -45.62 10.85
N GLU A 187 -4.58 -46.91 11.15
CA GLU A 187 -5.12 -47.93 10.25
C GLU A 187 -6.66 -47.92 10.25
N GLN A 188 -7.28 -47.73 11.42
CA GLN A 188 -8.72 -47.49 11.52
C GLN A 188 -9.11 -46.16 10.86
N LEU A 189 -8.35 -45.09 11.07
CA LEU A 189 -8.57 -43.81 10.44
C LEU A 189 -8.51 -43.92 8.91
N ASN A 190 -7.48 -44.57 8.38
CA ASN A 190 -7.32 -44.78 6.93
C ASN A 190 -8.48 -45.62 6.37
N LYS A 191 -8.85 -46.72 7.05
CA LYS A 191 -10.00 -47.54 6.69
C LYS A 191 -11.32 -46.74 6.70
N ASN A 192 -11.49 -45.84 7.67
CA ASN A 192 -12.67 -44.98 7.77
C ASN A 192 -12.70 -43.91 6.66
N ILE A 193 -11.56 -43.31 6.33
CA ILE A 193 -11.43 -42.35 5.22
C ILE A 193 -11.81 -43.05 3.91
N VAL A 194 -11.20 -44.20 3.60
CA VAL A 194 -11.47 -44.99 2.39
C VAL A 194 -12.94 -45.42 2.32
N ASN A 195 -13.51 -45.94 3.40
CA ASN A 195 -14.92 -46.31 3.44
C ASN A 195 -15.86 -45.12 3.19
N LYS A 196 -15.48 -43.93 3.64
CA LYS A 196 -16.30 -42.71 3.52
C LYS A 196 -16.10 -41.96 2.20
N THR A 197 -15.00 -42.21 1.48
CA THR A 197 -14.69 -41.56 0.19
C THR A 197 -14.91 -42.46 -1.03
N ILE A 198 -14.78 -43.79 -0.91
CA ILE A 198 -14.88 -44.71 -2.05
C ILE A 198 -16.26 -45.36 -2.18
N LYS A 199 -17.08 -45.40 -1.12
CA LYS A 199 -18.47 -45.90 -1.21
C LYS A 199 -19.45 -44.82 -1.61
N HIS A 200 -19.29 -44.29 -2.83
CA HIS A 200 -20.47 -43.99 -3.63
C HIS A 200 -20.85 -45.29 -4.33
N ASP A 201 -22.05 -45.80 -4.06
CA ASP A 201 -22.60 -46.96 -4.76
C ASP A 201 -22.58 -46.71 -6.27
N ASP A 202 -21.64 -47.37 -6.95
CA ASP A 202 -21.65 -47.53 -8.40
C ASP A 202 -22.86 -48.39 -8.75
N VAL A 203 -23.98 -47.74 -9.04
CA VAL A 203 -25.06 -48.34 -9.81
C VAL A 203 -24.50 -48.66 -11.19
N LEU A 204 -23.99 -49.89 -11.37
CA LEU A 204 -23.49 -50.41 -12.65
C LEU A 204 -24.63 -50.47 -13.67
N ARG A 205 -24.96 -49.33 -14.30
CA ARG A 205 -25.75 -49.32 -15.53
C ARG A 205 -24.84 -49.81 -16.65
N LYS A 206 -25.06 -51.04 -17.11
CA LYS A 206 -24.41 -51.62 -18.29
C LYS A 206 -24.74 -50.77 -19.52
N THR A 207 -23.91 -49.78 -19.82
CA THR A 207 -24.07 -48.94 -21.01
C THR A 207 -23.57 -49.69 -22.24
N ILE A 208 -24.44 -49.86 -23.23
CA ILE A 208 -24.10 -50.44 -24.54
C ILE A 208 -23.18 -49.47 -25.26
N VAL A 209 -21.96 -49.89 -25.58
CA VAL A 209 -21.01 -49.09 -26.37
C VAL A 209 -21.36 -49.25 -27.85
N ARG A 210 -22.00 -48.25 -28.45
CA ARG A 210 -22.14 -48.12 -29.91
C ARG A 210 -21.05 -47.20 -30.44
N LYS A 211 -20.35 -47.64 -31.49
CA LYS A 211 -19.31 -46.85 -32.18
C LYS A 211 -20.00 -45.75 -32.98
N LEU A 212 -19.92 -44.49 -32.52
CA LEU A 212 -20.68 -43.35 -33.06
C LEU A 212 -20.12 -42.75 -34.35
N PHE A 213 -18.90 -43.08 -34.77
CA PHE A 213 -18.27 -42.47 -35.95
C PHE A 213 -17.79 -43.54 -36.93
N ALA A 214 -18.39 -43.56 -38.12
CA ALA A 214 -17.95 -44.36 -39.26
C ALA A 214 -16.69 -43.73 -39.88
N SER A 215 -15.69 -44.57 -40.18
CA SER A 215 -14.29 -44.19 -40.41
C SER A 215 -13.99 -43.36 -41.66
N ASN A 216 -14.96 -43.12 -42.54
CA ASN A 216 -14.69 -42.49 -43.84
C ASN A 216 -15.22 -41.05 -43.96
N THR A 217 -16.14 -40.59 -43.11
CA THR A 217 -16.58 -39.19 -43.07
C THR A 217 -15.66 -38.30 -42.25
N PHE A 218 -14.89 -38.88 -41.32
CA PHE A 218 -13.92 -38.13 -40.52
C PHE A 218 -12.80 -37.53 -41.38
N LYS A 219 -12.41 -38.19 -42.48
CA LYS A 219 -11.31 -37.73 -43.36
C LYS A 219 -11.62 -36.39 -44.05
N TYR A 220 -12.86 -36.20 -44.48
CA TYR A 220 -13.30 -34.95 -45.10
C TYR A 220 -13.61 -33.87 -44.05
N ALA A 221 -14.19 -34.26 -42.91
CA ALA A 221 -14.42 -33.35 -41.79
C ALA A 221 -13.11 -32.77 -41.23
N THR A 222 -12.07 -33.60 -41.07
CA THR A 222 -10.74 -33.13 -40.63
C THR A 222 -10.12 -32.16 -41.63
N ALA A 223 -10.26 -32.41 -42.94
CA ALA A 223 -9.73 -31.49 -43.95
C ALA A 223 -10.45 -30.13 -43.92
N ALA A 224 -11.78 -30.12 -43.77
CA ALA A 224 -12.55 -28.88 -43.65
C ALA A 224 -12.24 -28.12 -42.34
N CYS A 225 -12.10 -28.83 -41.22
CA CYS A 225 -11.71 -28.21 -39.94
C CYS A 225 -10.31 -27.63 -40.01
N LEU A 226 -9.34 -28.32 -40.63
CA LEU A 226 -7.99 -27.77 -40.81
C LEU A 226 -8.00 -26.54 -41.73
N ALA A 227 -8.78 -26.56 -42.82
CA ALA A 227 -8.95 -25.39 -43.68
C ALA A 227 -9.60 -24.21 -42.94
N LEU A 228 -10.60 -24.46 -42.09
CA LEU A 228 -11.20 -23.44 -41.24
C LEU A 228 -10.25 -22.93 -40.16
N VAL A 229 -9.43 -23.78 -39.53
CA VAL A 229 -8.44 -23.36 -38.53
C VAL A 229 -7.33 -22.54 -39.16
N LEU A 230 -6.86 -22.91 -40.35
CA LEU A 230 -5.86 -22.14 -41.08
C LEU A 230 -6.44 -20.82 -41.62
N GLY A 231 -7.67 -20.85 -42.14
CA GLY A 231 -8.37 -19.66 -42.62
C GLY A 231 -8.74 -18.69 -41.50
N ALA A 232 -9.29 -19.20 -40.39
CA ALA A 232 -9.57 -18.42 -39.18
C ALA A 232 -8.27 -17.98 -38.51
N GLY A 233 -7.22 -18.80 -38.51
CA GLY A 233 -5.90 -18.43 -38.00
C GLY A 233 -5.28 -17.27 -38.78
N TYR A 234 -5.36 -17.28 -40.11
CA TYR A 234 -4.91 -16.16 -40.95
C TYR A 234 -5.78 -14.91 -40.75
N TYR A 235 -7.10 -15.07 -40.67
CA TYR A 235 -8.04 -13.97 -40.44
C TYR A 235 -7.90 -13.35 -39.04
N LEU A 236 -7.74 -14.17 -38.00
CA LEU A 236 -7.48 -13.73 -36.64
C LEU A 236 -6.08 -13.16 -36.50
N ASN A 237 -5.04 -13.69 -37.17
CA ASN A 237 -3.71 -13.06 -37.16
C ASN A 237 -3.75 -11.67 -37.82
N LYS A 238 -4.50 -11.51 -38.92
CA LYS A 238 -4.71 -10.21 -39.56
C LYS A 238 -5.50 -9.21 -38.69
N ASN A 239 -6.35 -9.69 -37.79
CA ASN A 239 -7.15 -8.86 -36.86
C ASN A 239 -6.57 -8.79 -35.42
N ASN A 240 -5.62 -9.67 -35.07
CA ASN A 240 -4.91 -9.75 -33.79
C ASN A 240 -3.42 -9.46 -34.00
N ALA A 241 -3.11 -8.40 -34.75
CA ALA A 241 -2.02 -7.52 -34.34
C ALA A 241 -2.54 -6.57 -33.25
N GLN A 242 -3.19 -7.12 -32.23
CA GLN A 242 -3.28 -6.44 -30.94
C GLN A 242 -2.29 -7.18 -30.05
N VAL A 243 -1.09 -6.61 -30.01
CA VAL A 243 -0.22 -6.71 -28.85
C VAL A 243 -1.11 -6.43 -27.64
N ILE A 244 -1.05 -7.25 -26.60
CA ILE A 244 -1.69 -6.88 -25.33
C ILE A 244 -0.90 -5.67 -24.82
N THR A 245 -1.35 -4.48 -25.21
CA THR A 245 -0.81 -3.21 -24.74
C THR A 245 -1.42 -2.92 -23.38
N HIS A 246 -0.57 -2.57 -22.42
CA HIS A 246 -0.97 -2.34 -21.03
C HIS A 246 -1.36 -0.86 -20.82
N ASP A 247 -2.06 -0.27 -21.79
CA ASP A 247 -2.33 1.18 -21.92
C ASP A 247 -3.27 1.74 -20.85
N GLN A 248 -3.76 0.90 -19.94
CA GLN A 248 -4.67 1.28 -18.87
C GLN A 248 -4.26 0.76 -17.49
N SER A 249 -3.00 0.37 -17.31
CA SER A 249 -2.50 0.12 -15.96
C SER A 249 -2.44 1.43 -15.17
N TYR A 250 -2.73 1.39 -13.87
CA TYR A 250 -2.67 2.57 -12.99
C TYR A 250 -1.33 3.31 -13.08
N LEU A 251 -0.23 2.57 -13.24
CA LEU A 251 1.10 3.13 -13.45
C LEU A 251 1.23 3.89 -14.77
N HIS A 252 0.62 3.40 -15.85
CA HIS A 252 0.63 4.08 -17.15
C HIS A 252 -0.08 5.43 -17.07
N GLN A 253 -1.26 5.47 -16.43
CA GLN A 253 -2.01 6.71 -16.25
C GLN A 253 -1.21 7.73 -15.44
N GLN A 254 -0.58 7.29 -14.35
CA GLN A 254 0.25 8.14 -13.50
C GLN A 254 1.52 8.64 -14.20
N LEU A 255 2.12 7.85 -15.10
CA LEU A 255 3.30 8.28 -15.87
C LEU A 255 2.94 9.20 -17.04
N SER A 256 1.79 9.01 -17.68
CA SER A 256 1.32 9.88 -18.77
C SER A 256 1.00 11.30 -18.31
N GLU A 257 0.65 11.46 -17.02
CA GLU A 257 0.41 12.77 -16.39
C GLU A 257 1.72 13.54 -16.12
N VAL A 258 2.88 12.88 -16.14
CA VAL A 258 4.18 13.53 -15.93
C VAL A 258 4.69 14.12 -17.26
N PRO A 259 4.95 15.44 -17.35
CA PRO A 259 5.50 16.05 -18.55
C PRO A 259 6.87 15.46 -18.94
N VAL A 260 7.09 15.24 -20.24
CA VAL A 260 8.35 14.71 -20.78
C VAL A 260 9.56 15.55 -20.36
N ASP A 261 9.40 16.87 -20.25
CA ASP A 261 10.45 17.78 -19.79
C ASP A 261 10.88 17.53 -18.33
N GLU A 262 9.96 17.07 -17.48
CA GLU A 262 10.23 16.77 -16.07
C GLU A 262 10.96 15.42 -15.93
N ILE A 263 10.59 14.43 -16.73
CA ILE A 263 11.29 13.15 -16.85
C ILE A 263 12.73 13.38 -17.32
N LYS A 264 12.92 14.24 -18.33
CA LYS A 264 14.24 14.62 -18.82
C LYS A 264 15.09 15.29 -17.74
N ASN A 265 14.54 16.29 -17.06
CA ASN A 265 15.27 17.01 -16.02
C ASN A 265 15.61 16.09 -14.83
N TYR A 266 14.72 15.17 -14.47
CA TYR A 266 14.98 14.18 -13.43
C TYR A 266 16.14 13.24 -13.81
N LEU A 267 16.12 12.73 -15.05
CA LEU A 267 17.18 11.87 -15.58
C LEU A 267 18.52 12.61 -15.66
N GLU A 268 18.52 13.86 -16.14
CA GLU A 268 19.71 14.71 -16.21
C GLU A 268 20.28 15.03 -14.81
N LEU A 269 19.41 15.25 -13.83
CA LEU A 269 19.82 15.56 -12.45
C LEU A 269 20.36 14.33 -11.69
N HIS A 270 19.93 13.12 -12.06
CA HIS A 270 20.28 11.86 -11.38
C HIS A 270 21.30 10.99 -12.14
N ILE A 271 22.00 11.53 -13.15
CA ILE A 271 23.14 10.83 -13.77
C ILE A 271 24.26 10.71 -12.73
N ASP A 272 24.51 9.50 -12.22
CA ASP A 272 25.57 9.23 -11.25
C ASP A 272 26.91 8.92 -11.96
N ALA A 273 28.03 9.03 -11.24
CA ALA A 273 29.38 8.80 -11.76
C ALA A 273 29.56 7.39 -12.37
N THR A 274 28.77 6.42 -11.94
CA THR A 274 28.76 5.05 -12.48
C THR A 274 28.27 4.99 -13.93
N ASP A 275 27.30 5.81 -14.31
CA ASP A 275 26.76 5.86 -15.69
C ASP A 275 27.73 6.55 -16.65
N THR A 276 28.48 7.54 -16.17
CA THR A 276 29.52 8.21 -16.97
C THR A 276 30.66 7.27 -17.36
N HIS A 277 30.94 6.24 -16.56
CA HIS A 277 31.95 5.23 -16.88
C HIS A 277 31.54 4.32 -18.05
N GLY A 278 30.26 4.01 -18.22
CA GLY A 278 29.77 3.26 -19.39
C GLY A 278 29.76 4.06 -20.69
N MET A 279 29.68 5.39 -20.58
CA MET A 279 29.63 6.32 -21.72
C MET A 279 31.03 6.65 -22.29
N MET A 280 32.06 6.67 -21.43
CA MET A 280 33.45 6.86 -21.87
C MET A 280 33.99 5.65 -22.66
N ASP A 281 33.51 4.45 -22.39
CA ASP A 281 33.99 3.21 -23.05
C ASP A 281 33.31 2.97 -24.41
N ASN A 282 32.09 3.47 -24.61
CA ASN A 282 31.28 3.22 -25.81
C ASN A 282 31.16 4.38 -26.80
N ASN A 283 31.82 5.54 -26.58
CA ASN A 283 31.80 6.72 -27.46
C ASN A 283 30.41 7.05 -28.04
N THR A 284 29.35 6.83 -27.27
CA THR A 284 27.96 7.09 -27.66
C THR A 284 27.53 8.33 -26.90
N GLN A 285 27.69 9.47 -27.56
CA GLN A 285 27.16 10.73 -27.08
C GLN A 285 25.64 10.58 -26.95
N ILE A 286 25.06 10.97 -25.81
CA ILE A 286 23.60 11.00 -25.63
C ILE A 286 23.04 11.91 -26.72
N ASN A 287 22.43 11.31 -27.73
CA ASN A 287 21.76 12.04 -28.79
C ASN A 287 20.40 12.47 -28.24
N THR A 288 20.37 13.67 -27.65
CA THR A 288 19.18 14.25 -27.02
C THR A 288 18.01 14.37 -27.99
N ASP A 289 18.27 14.47 -29.29
CA ASP A 289 17.25 14.55 -30.33
C ASP A 289 16.64 13.18 -30.62
N ALA A 290 17.44 12.11 -30.55
CA ALA A 290 16.94 10.74 -30.67
C ALA A 290 16.16 10.32 -29.41
N LEU A 291 16.55 10.80 -28.23
CA LEU A 291 15.84 10.54 -26.99
C LEU A 291 14.47 11.27 -26.94
N ASP A 292 14.38 12.50 -27.44
CA ASP A 292 13.09 13.22 -27.56
C ASP A 292 12.16 12.49 -28.54
N GLN A 293 12.69 12.01 -29.67
CA GLN A 293 11.93 11.21 -30.63
C GLN A 293 11.45 9.87 -30.02
N ASP A 294 12.34 9.13 -29.35
CA ASP A 294 12.00 7.83 -28.74
C ASP A 294 11.00 7.97 -27.59
N LEU A 295 11.10 9.02 -26.77
CA LEU A 295 10.16 9.28 -25.68
C LEU A 295 8.78 9.70 -26.21
N ARG A 296 8.75 10.53 -27.27
CA ARG A 296 7.49 10.91 -27.94
C ARG A 296 6.85 9.72 -28.62
N ASP A 297 7.61 8.93 -29.37
CA ASP A 297 7.09 7.72 -30.02
C ASP A 297 6.58 6.72 -28.97
N TYR A 298 7.20 6.62 -27.80
CA TYR A 298 6.73 5.75 -26.72
C TYR A 298 5.43 6.24 -26.05
N VAL A 299 5.25 7.55 -25.95
CA VAL A 299 4.04 8.17 -25.37
C VAL A 299 2.89 8.25 -26.39
N ASP A 300 3.18 8.49 -27.67
CA ASP A 300 2.17 8.66 -28.72
C ASP A 300 1.70 7.33 -29.35
N ILE A 301 2.45 6.24 -29.22
CA ILE A 301 2.09 4.92 -29.77
C ILE A 301 1.19 4.09 -28.82
N ASN A 302 1.02 4.49 -27.55
CA ASN A 302 0.23 3.77 -26.53
C ASN A 302 -0.69 4.69 -25.68
#